data_AF-A0A959PXH0-F1
#
_entry.id   AF-A0A959PXH0-F1
#
_cell.length_a   1.000
_cell.length_b   1.000
_cell.length_c   1.000
_cell.angle_alpha   90.00
_cell.angle_beta   90.00
_cell.angle_gamma   90.00
#
_symmetry.space_group_name_H-M   'P 1'
#
loop_
_entity.id
_entity.type
_entity.pdbx_description
1 polymer ?
#
loop_
_entity_poly.entity_id
_entity_poly.type
_entity_poly.pdbx_seq_one_letter_code
_entity_poly.pdbx_strand_id
1 'polypeptide(L)'
;SGEDPKNMVHEVVVKDFMHASRYTYLNVTEGDKDFWIAIPYTEVEKGEKYYYKGGVLMYNFESKEHNRVFETLYLVSGVSKTPNLDNYATTYYPPMEDEQVPTVENIEPVPGGVKIAELFAKPESFAGKNITIKGQCVKVNRNIMGKNWVHIQDGSKADDDTSLDLTISTQDEVNVGEVIVFEGTIATNKDFGSGYRYDIIMEEANRK
;
A
#
# COMPACT_ATOMS: atom_id res chain seq x y z
N SER A 1 4.00 23.39 -25.61
CA SER A 1 4.54 23.65 -24.26
C SER A 1 3.63 22.93 -23.28
N GLY A 2 3.93 21.66 -22.99
CA GLY A 2 3.22 20.93 -21.92
C GLY A 2 3.93 21.22 -20.62
N GLU A 3 3.23 21.75 -19.63
CA GLU A 3 3.78 21.90 -18.28
C GLU A 3 4.15 20.52 -17.74
N ASP A 4 5.31 20.42 -17.09
CA ASP A 4 5.71 19.20 -16.39
C ASP A 4 4.65 18.89 -15.32
N PRO A 5 4.02 17.69 -15.31
CA PRO A 5 3.03 17.31 -14.31
C PRO A 5 3.50 17.50 -12.87
N LYS A 6 4.82 17.45 -12.63
CA LYS A 6 5.43 17.70 -11.31
C LYS A 6 5.38 19.16 -10.87
N ASN A 7 5.13 20.08 -11.80
CA ASN A 7 5.06 21.51 -11.55
C ASN A 7 3.65 22.10 -11.67
N MET A 8 2.65 21.27 -11.97
CA MET A 8 1.26 21.70 -12.04
C MET A 8 0.77 22.18 -10.67
N VAL A 9 0.17 23.36 -10.65
CA VAL A 9 -0.47 23.94 -9.47
C VAL A 9 -1.96 23.58 -9.50
N HIS A 10 -2.44 23.05 -8.41
CA HIS A 10 -3.83 22.66 -8.19
C HIS A 10 -4.50 23.63 -7.22
N GLU A 11 -5.74 24.00 -7.52
CA GLU A 11 -6.59 24.79 -6.63
C GLU A 11 -7.73 23.89 -6.13
N VAL A 12 -7.85 23.76 -4.81
CA VAL A 12 -8.83 22.85 -4.22
C VAL A 12 -9.59 23.46 -3.04
N VAL A 13 -10.81 22.98 -2.80
CA VAL A 13 -11.62 23.32 -1.63
C VAL A 13 -11.70 22.11 -0.71
N VAL A 14 -11.44 22.29 0.59
CA VAL A 14 -11.50 21.20 1.58
C VAL A 14 -12.95 20.87 1.92
N LYS A 15 -13.40 19.68 1.56
CA LYS A 15 -14.74 19.16 1.90
C LYS A 15 -14.76 18.50 3.27
N ASP A 16 -13.69 17.78 3.61
CA ASP A 16 -13.51 17.16 4.92
C ASP A 16 -12.04 16.91 5.20
N PHE A 17 -11.66 16.72 6.46
CA PHE A 17 -10.29 16.39 6.81
C PHE A 17 -10.19 15.50 8.06
N MET A 18 -9.05 14.81 8.18
CA MET A 18 -8.71 14.00 9.35
C MET A 18 -7.23 14.23 9.70
N HIS A 19 -6.96 14.50 10.96
CA HIS A 19 -5.59 14.64 11.48
C HIS A 19 -5.11 13.31 12.05
N ALA A 20 -3.94 12.89 11.61
CA ALA A 20 -3.13 11.82 12.20
C ALA A 20 -1.81 12.40 12.70
N SER A 21 -1.04 11.62 13.45
CA SER A 21 0.21 12.07 14.07
C SER A 21 1.20 12.74 13.10
N ARG A 22 1.33 12.23 11.86
CA ARG A 22 2.26 12.73 10.84
C ARG A 22 1.62 13.40 9.65
N TYR A 23 0.34 13.10 9.40
CA TYR A 23 -0.35 13.52 8.19
C TYR A 23 -1.66 14.21 8.50
N THR A 24 -2.08 15.08 7.59
CA THR A 24 -3.47 15.53 7.50
C THR A 24 -4.03 15.03 6.17
N TYR A 25 -5.11 14.25 6.26
CA TYR A 25 -5.83 13.72 5.11
C TYR A 25 -6.93 14.70 4.75
N LEU A 26 -6.98 15.15 3.51
CA LEU A 26 -7.97 16.11 3.03
C LEU A 26 -8.80 15.45 1.93
N ASN A 27 -10.11 15.41 2.13
CA ASN A 27 -11.05 15.21 1.02
C ASN A 27 -11.26 16.57 0.38
N VAL A 28 -10.85 16.71 -0.88
CA VAL A 28 -10.83 17.99 -1.56
C VAL A 28 -11.58 17.93 -2.87
N THR A 29 -12.11 19.08 -3.29
CA THR A 29 -12.80 19.25 -4.57
C THR A 29 -11.96 20.13 -5.49
N GLU A 30 -11.66 19.66 -6.70
CA GLU A 30 -11.08 20.43 -7.81
C GLU A 30 -12.03 20.37 -9.02
N GLY A 31 -12.67 21.49 -9.36
CA GLY A 31 -13.76 21.50 -10.33
C GLY A 31 -14.92 20.62 -9.86
N ASP A 32 -15.27 19.60 -10.65
CA ASP A 32 -16.36 18.65 -10.34
C ASP A 32 -15.85 17.31 -9.74
N LYS A 33 -14.57 17.23 -9.37
CA LYS A 33 -13.94 15.99 -8.88
C LYS A 33 -13.61 16.08 -7.40
N ASP A 34 -14.04 15.07 -6.66
CA ASP A 34 -13.65 14.86 -5.28
C ASP A 34 -12.55 13.79 -5.21
N PHE A 35 -11.48 14.04 -4.46
CA PHE A 35 -10.41 13.07 -4.23
C PHE A 35 -9.71 13.33 -2.89
N TRP A 36 -8.88 12.37 -2.48
CA TRP A 36 -8.11 12.47 -1.25
C TRP A 36 -6.68 12.89 -1.51
N ILE A 37 -6.17 13.79 -0.68
CA ILE A 37 -4.75 14.10 -0.60
C ILE A 37 -4.25 13.87 0.84
N ALA A 38 -3.01 13.44 1.01
CA ALA A 38 -2.31 13.46 2.30
C ALA A 38 -1.17 14.46 2.23
N ILE A 39 -1.08 15.30 3.24
CA ILE A 39 0.00 16.28 3.44
C ILE A 39 0.65 16.04 4.80
N PRO A 40 1.91 16.47 5.02
CA PRO A 40 2.46 16.58 6.36
C PRO A 40 1.48 17.30 7.30
N TYR A 41 1.45 16.92 8.58
CA TYR A 41 0.53 17.50 9.56
C TYR A 41 0.46 19.03 9.41
N THR A 42 -0.73 19.51 9.05
CA THR A 42 -1.00 20.92 8.79
C THR A 42 -2.42 21.19 9.27
N GLU A 43 -2.58 22.22 10.10
CA GLU A 43 -3.91 22.71 10.48
C GLU A 43 -4.63 23.26 9.26
N VAL A 44 -5.87 22.81 9.04
CA VAL A 44 -6.70 23.20 7.90
C VAL A 44 -8.13 23.51 8.35
N GLU A 45 -8.88 24.18 7.48
CA GLU A 45 -10.27 24.54 7.73
C GLU A 45 -11.18 23.92 6.66
N LYS A 46 -12.34 23.40 7.10
CA LYS A 46 -13.36 22.87 6.19
C LYS A 46 -14.02 24.01 5.43
N GLY A 47 -14.19 23.84 4.12
CA GLY A 47 -14.70 24.83 3.18
C GLY A 47 -13.64 25.83 2.70
N GLU A 48 -12.43 25.82 3.26
CA GLU A 48 -11.36 26.73 2.88
C GLU A 48 -10.68 26.28 1.59
N LYS A 49 -10.20 27.28 0.84
CA LYS A 49 -9.47 27.08 -0.40
C LYS A 49 -7.98 26.97 -0.13
N TYR A 50 -7.35 25.99 -0.76
CA TYR A 50 -5.91 25.75 -0.70
C TYR A 50 -5.32 25.47 -2.08
N TYR A 51 -4.02 25.71 -2.20
CA TYR A 51 -3.21 25.46 -3.38
C TYR A 51 -2.12 24.44 -3.06
N TYR A 52 -1.86 23.51 -3.98
CA TYR A 52 -0.71 22.61 -3.89
C TYR A 52 -0.05 22.40 -5.26
N LYS A 53 1.15 21.83 -5.26
CA LYS A 53 1.94 21.60 -6.48
C LYS A 53 2.36 20.14 -6.59
N GLY A 54 2.16 19.55 -7.77
CA GLY A 54 2.51 18.16 -8.06
C GLY A 54 1.75 17.16 -7.20
N GLY A 55 2.44 16.11 -6.77
CA GLY A 55 1.88 15.03 -5.95
C GLY A 55 2.13 13.66 -6.57
N VAL A 56 2.16 12.62 -5.74
CA VAL A 56 2.31 11.23 -6.16
C VAL A 56 1.02 10.49 -5.87
N LEU A 57 0.42 9.92 -6.92
CA LEU A 57 -0.75 9.06 -6.77
C LEU A 57 -0.34 7.76 -6.08
N MET A 58 -0.88 7.57 -4.90
CA MET A 58 -0.81 6.35 -4.11
C MET A 58 -2.11 5.58 -4.29
N TYR A 59 -1.99 4.27 -4.33
CA TYR A 59 -3.13 3.37 -4.31
C TYR A 59 -3.15 2.61 -3.01
N ASN A 60 -4.33 2.49 -2.40
CA ASN A 60 -4.57 1.68 -1.21
C ASN A 60 -3.71 2.09 -0.04
N PHE A 61 -3.63 3.40 0.15
CA PHE A 61 -2.91 3.97 1.26
C PHE A 61 -3.68 3.70 2.55
N GLU A 62 -3.11 2.94 3.48
CA GLU A 62 -3.73 2.64 4.77
C GLU A 62 -3.34 3.70 5.81
N SER A 63 -4.35 4.35 6.39
CA SER A 63 -4.23 5.13 7.62
C SER A 63 -4.63 4.25 8.81
N LYS A 64 -3.62 3.73 9.52
CA LYS A 64 -3.82 2.90 10.71
C LYS A 64 -4.52 3.65 11.84
N GLU A 65 -4.12 4.91 12.08
CA GLU A 65 -4.73 5.78 13.10
C GLU A 65 -6.22 6.03 12.89
N HIS A 66 -6.68 5.98 11.63
CA HIS A 66 -8.09 6.13 11.28
C HIS A 66 -8.77 4.82 10.90
N ASN A 67 -8.06 3.68 10.98
CA ASN A 67 -8.52 2.37 10.52
C ASN A 67 -9.19 2.44 9.13
N ARG A 68 -8.53 3.13 8.19
CA ARG A 68 -9.09 3.45 6.87
C ARG A 68 -8.10 3.16 5.75
N VAL A 69 -8.59 2.57 4.67
CA VAL A 69 -7.84 2.45 3.40
C VAL A 69 -8.39 3.47 2.41
N PHE A 70 -7.49 4.26 1.82
CA PHE A 70 -7.80 5.13 0.69
C PHE A 70 -7.47 4.40 -0.60
N GLU A 71 -8.50 4.00 -1.37
CA GLU A 71 -8.32 3.33 -2.68
C GLU A 71 -7.35 4.11 -3.58
N THR A 72 -7.54 5.43 -3.63
CA THR A 72 -6.62 6.38 -4.27
C THR A 72 -6.41 7.58 -3.37
N LEU A 73 -5.15 8.03 -3.25
CA LEU A 73 -4.78 9.23 -2.52
C LEU A 73 -3.57 9.87 -3.19
N TYR A 74 -3.54 11.20 -3.31
CA TYR A 74 -2.31 11.90 -3.70
C TYR A 74 -1.51 12.26 -2.46
N LEU A 75 -0.27 11.79 -2.38
CA LEU A 75 0.68 12.28 -1.42
C LEU A 75 1.23 13.60 -1.94
N VAL A 76 1.11 14.66 -1.15
CA VAL A 76 1.42 16.04 -1.54
C VAL A 76 2.36 16.64 -0.50
N SER A 77 3.37 17.41 -0.93
CA SER A 77 4.37 17.98 -0.02
C SER A 77 3.83 19.06 0.93
N GLY A 78 2.63 19.58 0.66
CA GLY A 78 1.89 20.49 1.54
C GLY A 78 0.91 21.36 0.76
N VAL A 79 0.21 22.24 1.48
CA VAL A 79 -0.77 23.18 0.93
C VAL A 79 -0.48 24.61 1.38
N SER A 80 -0.89 25.58 0.58
CA SER A 80 -0.80 27.02 0.87
C SER A 80 -2.16 27.70 0.70
N LYS A 81 -2.43 28.76 1.47
CA LYS A 81 -3.58 29.64 1.24
C LYS A 81 -3.38 30.60 0.04
N THR A 82 -2.18 30.65 -0.53
CA THR A 82 -1.86 31.48 -1.70
C THR A 82 -1.26 30.63 -2.82
N PRO A 83 -1.43 31.03 -4.09
CA PRO A 83 -0.92 30.25 -5.23
C PRO A 83 0.62 30.32 -5.37
N ASN A 84 1.32 31.12 -4.56
CA ASN A 84 2.78 31.08 -4.52
C ASN A 84 3.25 29.84 -3.75
N LEU A 85 3.82 28.90 -4.49
CA LEU A 85 4.30 27.61 -4.00
C LEU A 85 5.82 27.43 -4.18
N ASP A 86 6.57 28.53 -4.21
CA ASP A 86 8.03 28.52 -4.44
C ASP A 86 8.78 27.69 -3.38
N ASN A 87 8.21 27.56 -2.19
CA ASN A 87 8.74 26.74 -1.08
C ASN A 87 8.36 25.25 -1.16
N TYR A 88 7.47 24.84 -2.08
CA TYR A 88 7.01 23.45 -2.25
C TYR A 88 7.72 22.76 -3.44
N ALA A 89 9.03 22.94 -3.55
CA ALA A 89 9.84 22.32 -4.59
C ALA A 89 10.09 20.81 -4.29
N THR A 90 9.57 19.96 -5.17
CA THR A 90 9.94 18.56 -5.47
C THR A 90 10.34 17.66 -4.30
N THR A 91 9.44 16.73 -3.97
CA THR A 91 9.73 15.40 -3.40
C THR A 91 10.39 15.35 -2.02
N TYR A 92 9.99 16.20 -1.08
CA TYR A 92 10.09 15.80 0.32
C TYR A 92 8.78 15.14 0.74
N TYR A 93 8.75 13.82 0.63
CA TYR A 93 7.82 13.01 1.38
C TYR A 93 8.58 12.58 2.62
N PRO A 94 8.09 12.89 3.84
CA PRO A 94 8.64 12.21 5.00
C PRO A 94 8.53 10.71 4.68
N PRO A 95 9.62 9.92 4.87
CA PRO A 95 9.55 8.49 4.64
C PRO A 95 8.30 8.01 5.37
N MET A 96 7.40 7.37 4.62
CA MET A 96 6.38 6.56 5.24
C MET A 96 7.19 5.62 6.12
N GLU A 97 7.13 5.81 7.43
CA GLU A 97 7.56 4.74 8.32
C GLU A 97 6.76 3.55 7.81
N ASP A 98 7.45 2.60 7.20
CA ASP A 98 7.20 1.22 7.55
C ASP A 98 7.23 1.23 9.07
N GLU A 99 6.06 1.42 9.68
CA GLU A 99 5.87 1.05 11.08
C GLU A 99 6.55 -0.30 11.16
N GLN A 100 7.57 -0.40 12.02
CA GLN A 100 8.35 -1.61 12.20
C GLN A 100 7.33 -2.75 12.29
N VAL A 101 7.15 -3.47 11.19
CA VAL A 101 6.36 -4.68 11.23
C VAL A 101 7.17 -5.51 12.20
N PRO A 102 6.61 -5.88 13.37
CA PRO A 102 7.37 -6.62 14.35
C PRO A 102 8.00 -7.80 13.61
N THR A 103 9.32 -7.94 13.76
CA THR A 103 10.09 -8.96 13.05
C THR A 103 9.35 -10.28 13.18
N VAL A 104 8.91 -10.83 12.05
CA VAL A 104 8.18 -12.10 12.06
C VAL A 104 9.18 -13.18 12.46
N GLU A 105 8.96 -13.81 13.61
CA GLU A 105 9.75 -14.95 14.05
C GLU A 105 9.56 -16.14 13.09
N ASN A 106 10.42 -17.14 13.18
CA ASN A 106 10.31 -18.33 12.33
C ASN A 106 8.99 -19.09 12.59
N ILE A 107 8.11 -19.12 11.59
CA ILE A 107 6.84 -19.84 11.61
C ILE A 107 6.99 -21.17 10.85
N GLU A 108 6.97 -22.28 11.57
CA GLU A 108 7.03 -23.61 10.94
C GLU A 108 5.85 -23.86 9.98
N PRO A 109 6.09 -24.49 8.81
CA PRO A 109 5.03 -24.84 7.87
C PRO A 109 4.07 -25.85 8.50
N VAL A 110 2.82 -25.86 8.03
CA VAL A 110 1.86 -26.93 8.36
C VAL A 110 2.29 -28.26 7.70
N PRO A 111 1.81 -29.42 8.17
CA PRO A 111 2.08 -30.70 7.51
C PRO A 111 1.70 -30.65 6.02
N GLY A 112 2.67 -30.91 5.14
CA GLY A 112 2.49 -30.82 3.67
C GLY A 112 2.49 -29.39 3.11
N GLY A 113 2.69 -28.37 3.95
CA GLY A 113 2.85 -26.98 3.56
C GLY A 113 4.28 -26.66 3.10
N VAL A 114 4.39 -25.56 2.36
CA VAL A 114 5.65 -25.05 1.80
C VAL A 114 6.12 -23.85 2.62
N LYS A 115 7.43 -23.76 2.85
CA LYS A 115 8.07 -22.60 3.49
C LYS A 115 8.27 -21.49 2.45
N ILE A 116 8.13 -20.21 2.83
CA ILE A 116 8.31 -19.10 1.88
C ILE A 116 9.72 -19.10 1.28
N ALA A 117 10.76 -19.37 2.07
CA ALA A 117 12.13 -19.53 1.55
C ALA A 117 12.24 -20.58 0.44
N GLU A 118 11.52 -21.71 0.57
CA GLU A 118 11.56 -22.77 -0.45
C GLU A 118 10.88 -22.33 -1.74
N LEU A 119 9.73 -21.66 -1.63
CA LEU A 119 9.03 -21.08 -2.77
C LEU A 119 9.92 -20.09 -3.53
N PHE A 120 10.57 -19.17 -2.82
CA PHE A 120 11.44 -18.15 -3.40
C PHE A 120 12.73 -18.72 -3.98
N ALA A 121 13.26 -19.81 -3.41
CA ALA A 121 14.43 -20.48 -3.95
C ALA A 121 14.13 -21.25 -5.26
N LYS A 122 12.89 -21.69 -5.47
CA LYS A 122 12.49 -22.55 -6.61
C LYS A 122 11.13 -22.17 -7.20
N PRO A 123 10.90 -20.91 -7.61
CA PRO A 123 9.57 -20.44 -8.02
C PRO A 123 8.99 -21.25 -9.18
N GLU A 124 9.83 -21.61 -10.15
CA GLU A 124 9.45 -22.42 -11.31
C GLU A 124 8.96 -23.83 -10.95
N SER A 125 9.37 -24.38 -9.80
CA SER A 125 8.87 -25.67 -9.31
C SER A 125 7.44 -25.58 -8.76
N PHE A 126 6.96 -24.38 -8.47
CA PHE A 126 5.64 -24.13 -7.88
C PHE A 126 4.68 -23.42 -8.84
N ALA A 127 5.18 -22.81 -9.92
CA ALA A 127 4.35 -22.13 -10.92
C ALA A 127 3.18 -23.01 -11.40
N GLY A 128 1.96 -22.48 -11.31
CA GLY A 128 0.70 -23.15 -11.65
C GLY A 128 0.23 -24.20 -10.65
N LYS A 129 0.99 -24.49 -9.58
CA LYS A 129 0.60 -25.48 -8.56
C LYS A 129 -0.19 -24.82 -7.46
N ASN A 130 -1.18 -25.56 -6.95
CA ASN A 130 -1.86 -25.23 -5.72
C ASN A 130 -1.02 -25.73 -4.53
N ILE A 131 -0.65 -24.84 -3.62
CA ILE A 131 0.17 -25.14 -2.44
C ILE A 131 -0.44 -24.53 -1.19
N THR A 132 -0.08 -25.07 -0.02
CA THR A 132 -0.45 -24.50 1.28
C THR A 132 0.74 -23.78 1.90
N ILE A 133 0.57 -22.54 2.34
CA ILE A 133 1.58 -21.73 3.04
C ILE A 133 1.00 -21.19 4.33
N LYS A 134 1.81 -21.17 5.40
CA LYS A 134 1.48 -20.55 6.68
C LYS A 134 2.40 -19.36 6.92
N GLY A 135 1.84 -18.22 7.32
CA GLY A 135 2.62 -17.03 7.64
C GLY A 135 1.83 -16.04 8.47
N GLN A 136 2.52 -15.02 8.98
CA GLN A 136 1.92 -13.87 9.63
C GLN A 136 1.64 -12.79 8.59
N CYS A 137 0.43 -12.24 8.62
CA CYS A 137 0.08 -11.09 7.81
C CYS A 137 0.82 -9.84 8.30
N VAL A 138 1.56 -9.19 7.40
CA VAL A 138 2.36 -7.99 7.70
C VAL A 138 1.76 -6.72 7.10
N LYS A 139 0.95 -6.86 6.06
CA LYS A 139 0.23 -5.77 5.38
C LYS A 139 -1.00 -6.31 4.67
N VAL A 140 -2.11 -5.57 4.67
CA VAL A 140 -3.31 -5.88 3.90
C VAL A 140 -3.78 -4.66 3.16
N ASN A 141 -3.93 -4.76 1.84
CA ASN A 141 -4.66 -3.77 1.06
C ASN A 141 -6.00 -4.37 0.61
N ARG A 142 -7.10 -3.84 1.13
CA ARG A 142 -8.45 -4.41 0.93
C ARG A 142 -9.16 -3.81 -0.27
N ASN A 143 -10.06 -4.60 -0.88
CA ASN A 143 -10.97 -4.16 -1.95
C ASN A 143 -10.32 -3.59 -3.23
N ILE A 144 -9.12 -4.04 -3.58
CA ILE A 144 -8.47 -3.67 -4.85
C ILE A 144 -8.85 -4.66 -5.93
N MET A 145 -9.41 -4.18 -7.03
CA MET A 145 -9.86 -5.03 -8.15
C MET A 145 -10.80 -6.15 -7.68
N GLY A 146 -11.61 -5.86 -6.64
CA GLY A 146 -12.53 -6.83 -6.03
C GLY A 146 -11.88 -7.87 -5.13
N LYS A 147 -10.64 -7.66 -4.67
CA LYS A 147 -9.88 -8.60 -3.84
C LYS A 147 -9.12 -7.92 -2.70
N ASN A 148 -8.75 -8.71 -1.71
CA ASN A 148 -7.79 -8.34 -0.67
C ASN A 148 -6.39 -8.82 -1.09
N TRP A 149 -5.40 -7.94 -0.93
CA TRP A 149 -4.00 -8.19 -1.23
C TRP A 149 -3.23 -8.23 0.07
N VAL A 150 -2.93 -9.45 0.50
CA VAL A 150 -2.36 -9.78 1.80
C VAL A 150 -0.88 -10.10 1.59
N HIS A 151 -0.02 -9.37 2.28
CA HIS A 151 1.40 -9.69 2.38
C HIS A 151 1.60 -10.56 3.62
N ILE A 152 2.23 -11.72 3.44
CA ILE A 152 2.58 -12.62 4.54
C ILE A 152 4.08 -12.88 4.59
N GLN A 153 4.59 -13.07 5.81
CA GLN A 153 5.96 -13.50 6.08
C GLN A 153 5.92 -14.69 7.05
N ASP A 154 6.93 -15.55 7.01
CA ASP A 154 7.04 -16.72 7.90
C ASP A 154 8.37 -16.75 8.67
N GLY A 155 9.06 -15.60 8.71
CA GLY A 155 10.41 -15.44 9.25
C GLY A 155 11.53 -15.86 8.29
N SER A 156 11.20 -16.32 7.08
CA SER A 156 12.20 -16.57 6.03
C SER A 156 12.91 -15.27 5.61
N LYS A 157 14.21 -15.38 5.32
CA LYS A 157 15.03 -14.27 4.86
C LYS A 157 15.82 -14.63 3.60
N ALA A 158 16.13 -13.62 2.79
CA ALA A 158 17.08 -13.69 1.69
C ALA A 158 18.52 -13.69 2.23
N ASP A 159 19.49 -13.89 1.33
CA ASP A 159 20.92 -13.94 1.65
C ASP A 159 21.45 -12.63 2.27
N ASP A 160 20.80 -11.49 1.98
CA ASP A 160 21.12 -10.17 2.52
C ASP A 160 20.36 -9.83 3.81
N ASP A 161 19.76 -10.83 4.46
CA ASP A 161 18.95 -10.72 5.68
C ASP A 161 17.61 -9.97 5.48
N THR A 162 17.22 -9.65 4.24
CA THR A 162 15.91 -9.09 3.91
C THR A 162 14.81 -10.13 4.14
N SER A 163 13.72 -9.75 4.83
CA SER A 163 12.59 -10.66 5.04
C SER A 163 11.89 -10.99 3.71
N LEU A 164 11.60 -12.27 3.48
CA LEU A 164 10.89 -12.71 2.30
C LEU A 164 9.38 -12.53 2.50
N ASP A 165 8.78 -11.77 1.59
CA ASP A 165 7.38 -11.36 1.63
C ASP A 165 6.61 -11.98 0.46
N LEU A 166 5.60 -12.81 0.76
CA LEU A 166 4.72 -13.36 -0.25
C LEU A 166 3.42 -12.55 -0.31
N THR A 167 3.13 -11.99 -1.48
CA THR A 167 1.82 -11.42 -1.77
C THR A 167 0.81 -12.51 -2.10
N ILE A 168 -0.38 -12.38 -1.53
CA ILE A 168 -1.53 -13.27 -1.71
C ILE A 168 -2.73 -12.43 -2.11
N SER A 169 -3.43 -12.82 -3.16
CA SER A 169 -4.77 -12.29 -3.46
C SER A 169 -5.84 -13.25 -2.95
N THR A 170 -6.85 -12.72 -2.26
CA THR A 170 -7.92 -13.52 -1.64
C THR A 170 -9.22 -12.71 -1.51
N GLN A 171 -10.35 -13.37 -1.29
CA GLN A 171 -11.59 -12.74 -0.84
C GLN A 171 -11.75 -12.76 0.68
N ASP A 172 -10.92 -13.52 1.40
CA ASP A 172 -11.01 -13.65 2.85
C ASP A 172 -10.59 -12.37 3.56
N GLU A 173 -11.23 -12.11 4.71
CA GLU A 173 -10.83 -11.06 5.62
C GLU A 173 -9.62 -11.52 6.46
N VAL A 174 -8.57 -10.69 6.47
CA VAL A 174 -7.34 -10.91 7.23
C VAL A 174 -6.96 -9.64 7.97
N ASN A 175 -6.46 -9.79 9.18
CA ASN A 175 -5.91 -8.69 9.97
C ASN A 175 -4.39 -8.71 10.00
N VAL A 176 -3.76 -7.53 10.01
CA VAL A 176 -2.31 -7.41 10.23
C VAL A 176 -1.96 -8.01 11.60
N GLY A 177 -0.90 -8.80 11.65
CA GLY A 177 -0.44 -9.55 12.81
C GLY A 177 -1.03 -10.96 12.94
N GLU A 178 -2.06 -11.30 12.15
CA GLU A 178 -2.68 -12.63 12.18
C GLU A 178 -1.77 -13.70 11.55
N VAL A 179 -1.57 -14.81 12.27
CA VAL A 179 -0.93 -16.01 11.69
C VAL A 179 -2.00 -16.86 11.02
N ILE A 180 -1.89 -17.01 9.70
CA ILE A 180 -2.91 -17.60 8.84
C ILE A 180 -2.31 -18.66 7.93
N VAL A 181 -3.14 -19.63 7.54
CA VAL A 181 -2.80 -20.65 6.55
C VAL A 181 -3.63 -20.38 5.28
N PHE A 182 -2.94 -20.26 4.16
CA PHE A 182 -3.54 -20.08 2.84
C PHE A 182 -3.27 -21.29 1.96
N GLU A 183 -4.27 -21.65 1.16
CA GLU A 183 -4.14 -22.59 0.05
C GLU A 183 -4.54 -21.88 -1.25
N GLY A 184 -3.64 -21.89 -2.24
CA GLY A 184 -3.84 -21.18 -3.49
C GLY A 184 -2.80 -21.51 -4.56
N THR A 185 -3.06 -21.03 -5.78
CA THR A 185 -2.19 -21.30 -6.93
C THR A 185 -1.07 -20.27 -7.02
N ILE A 186 0.17 -20.74 -7.17
CA ILE A 186 1.32 -19.85 -7.42
C ILE A 186 1.35 -19.42 -8.87
N ALA A 187 1.48 -18.11 -9.10
CA ALA A 187 1.82 -17.52 -10.38
C ALA A 187 3.17 -16.81 -10.29
N THR A 188 3.94 -16.86 -11.38
CA THR A 188 5.21 -16.15 -11.52
C THR A 188 5.13 -15.12 -12.64
N ASN A 189 5.92 -14.05 -12.53
CA ASN A 189 6.01 -12.97 -13.54
C ASN A 189 4.64 -12.38 -13.92
N LYS A 190 3.76 -12.18 -12.93
CA LYS A 190 2.40 -11.71 -13.15
C LYS A 190 2.38 -10.20 -13.34
N ASP A 191 1.75 -9.73 -14.41
CA ASP A 191 1.54 -8.31 -14.70
C ASP A 191 0.03 -8.01 -14.74
N PHE A 192 -0.45 -7.15 -13.84
CA PHE A 192 -1.84 -6.68 -13.80
C PHE A 192 -2.02 -5.33 -14.53
N GLY A 193 -0.98 -4.81 -15.18
CA GLY A 193 -0.97 -3.51 -15.84
C GLY A 193 -0.71 -2.37 -14.85
N SER A 194 -0.60 -1.14 -15.37
CA SER A 194 -0.45 0.09 -14.56
C SER A 194 0.72 0.09 -13.55
N GLY A 195 1.73 -0.77 -13.77
CA GLY A 195 2.89 -0.90 -12.88
C GLY A 195 2.76 -1.99 -11.80
N TYR A 196 1.64 -2.70 -11.71
CA TYR A 196 1.44 -3.80 -10.76
C TYR A 196 2.03 -5.10 -11.29
N ARG A 197 3.29 -5.37 -10.94
CA ARG A 197 4.03 -6.56 -11.33
C ARG A 197 4.50 -7.34 -10.12
N TYR A 198 4.36 -8.66 -10.17
CA TYR A 198 4.74 -9.58 -9.11
C TYR A 198 5.59 -10.70 -9.71
N ASP A 199 6.83 -10.84 -9.22
CA ASP A 199 7.69 -11.95 -9.61
C ASP A 199 7.12 -13.29 -9.14
N ILE A 200 6.51 -13.30 -7.94
CA ILE A 200 5.81 -14.44 -7.34
C ILE A 200 4.56 -13.91 -6.62
N ILE A 201 3.42 -14.56 -6.83
CA ILE A 201 2.15 -14.27 -6.13
C ILE A 201 1.34 -15.56 -5.94
N MET A 202 0.62 -15.67 -4.83
CA MET A 202 -0.43 -16.68 -4.68
C MET A 202 -1.79 -16.07 -5.08
N GLU A 203 -2.42 -16.62 -6.12
CA GLU A 203 -3.68 -16.08 -6.66
C GLU A 203 -4.91 -16.81 -6.11
N GLU A 204 -5.97 -16.04 -5.84
CA GLU A 204 -7.30 -16.53 -5.42
C GLU A 204 -7.25 -17.53 -4.26
N ALA A 205 -6.36 -17.27 -3.30
CA ALA A 205 -6.14 -18.17 -2.18
C ALA A 205 -7.33 -18.16 -1.22
N ASN A 206 -7.57 -19.31 -0.60
CA ASN A 206 -8.57 -19.47 0.44
C ASN A 206 -7.89 -19.77 1.77
N ARG A 207 -8.44 -19.22 2.85
CA ARG A 207 -8.08 -19.54 4.22
C ARG A 207 -8.41 -20.99 4.51
N LYS A 208 -7.49 -21.66 5.21
CA LYS A 208 -7.62 -23.05 5.64
C LYS A 208 -7.73 -23.19 7.16
#